data_AF-A0A535H265-F1
#
_entry.id   AF-A0A535H265-F1
#
_cell.length_a   1.000
_cell.length_b   1.000
_cell.length_c   1.000
_cell.angle_alpha   90.00
_cell.angle_beta   90.00
_cell.angle_gamma   90.00
#
_symmetry.space_group_name_H-M   'P 1'
#
loop_
_entity.id
_entity.type
_entity.pdbx_description
1 polymer ?
#
loop_
_entity_poly.entity_id
_entity_poly.type
_entity_poly.pdbx_seq_one_letter_code
_entity_poly.pdbx_strand_id
1 'polypeptide(L)'
;IIANGFSCQEQIAQTTERRALHLAQVIQMAMHEGDSETAGAFPETKYATQAAHRSLSSMPIALGAGAILLIGAAVMWMLRKRKRR
;
A
#
# COMPACT_ATOMS: atom_id res chain seq x y z
N ILE A 1 19.59 0.93 8.54
CA ILE A 1 20.03 -0.42 8.13
C ILE A 1 19.76 -0.54 6.64
N ILE A 2 20.67 -1.11 5.85
CA ILE A 2 20.49 -1.32 4.41
C ILE A 2 20.31 -2.82 4.17
N ALA A 3 19.28 -3.20 3.41
CA ALA A 3 19.01 -4.59 3.05
C ALA A 3 18.57 -4.68 1.59
N ASN A 4 19.14 -5.61 0.82
CA ASN A 4 18.88 -5.75 -0.62
C ASN A 4 17.74 -6.73 -0.96
N GLY A 5 17.07 -7.29 0.07
CA GLY A 5 16.02 -8.29 -0.11
C GLY A 5 14.83 -8.03 0.79
N PHE A 6 13.63 -8.25 0.26
CA PHE A 6 12.36 -8.04 0.99
C PHE A 6 12.26 -8.93 2.23
N SER A 7 12.72 -10.19 2.17
CA SER A 7 12.67 -11.09 3.34
C SER A 7 13.47 -10.54 4.53
N CYS A 8 14.66 -10.00 4.30
CA CYS A 8 15.47 -9.41 5.38
C CYS A 8 14.84 -8.11 5.90
N GLN A 9 14.28 -7.27 5.02
CA GLN A 9 13.57 -6.07 5.45
C GLN A 9 12.36 -6.40 6.32
N GLU A 10 11.57 -7.40 5.93
CA GLU A 10 10.40 -7.86 6.69
C GLU A 10 10.80 -8.44 8.04
N GLN A 11 11.82 -9.29 8.10
CA GLN A 11 12.31 -9.82 9.37
C GLN A 11 12.74 -8.69 10.32
N ILE A 12 13.49 -7.70 9.86
CA ILE A 12 13.89 -6.54 10.67
C ILE A 12 12.66 -5.75 11.16
N ALA A 13 11.69 -5.51 10.27
CA ALA A 13 10.48 -4.75 10.61
C ALA A 13 9.55 -5.50 11.59
N GLN A 14 9.54 -6.85 11.56
CA GLN A 14 8.70 -7.67 12.42
C GLN A 14 9.34 -7.97 13.78
N THR A 15 10.68 -8.03 13.84
CA THR A 15 11.43 -8.45 15.04
C THR A 15 12.07 -7.28 15.79
N THR A 16 12.01 -6.06 15.23
CA THR A 16 12.63 -4.87 15.82
C THR A 16 11.78 -3.62 15.59
N GLU A 17 12.05 -2.56 16.35
CA GLU A 17 11.46 -1.23 16.14
C GLU A 17 12.10 -0.44 14.98
N ARG A 18 12.94 -1.08 14.15
CA ARG A 18 13.73 -0.41 13.11
C ARG A 18 13.14 -0.71 11.73
N ARG A 19 13.31 0.23 10.81
CA ARG A 19 13.03 0.02 9.38
C ARG A 19 14.34 0.01 8.59
N ALA A 20 14.50 -0.99 7.74
CA ALA A 20 15.62 -1.07 6.82
C ALA A 20 15.25 -0.39 5.49
N LEU A 21 16.22 0.26 4.86
CA LEU A 21 16.10 0.80 3.51
C LEU A 21 16.57 -0.24 2.49
N HIS A 22 15.92 -0.25 1.32
CA HIS A 22 16.40 -1.00 0.17
C HIS A 22 17.65 -0.33 -0.43
N LEU A 23 18.59 -1.11 -0.95
CA LEU A 23 19.79 -0.58 -1.60
C LEU A 23 19.45 0.45 -2.69
N ALA A 24 18.44 0.17 -3.51
CA ALA A 24 17.94 1.10 -4.52
C ALA A 24 17.46 2.46 -3.94
N GLN A 25 16.84 2.47 -2.75
CA GLN A 25 16.42 3.71 -2.09
C GLN A 25 17.63 4.54 -1.64
N VAL A 26 18.70 3.89 -1.18
CA VAL A 26 19.95 4.57 -0.79
C VAL A 26 20.64 5.16 -2.01
N ILE A 27 20.69 4.43 -3.14
CA ILE A 27 21.23 4.96 -4.40
C ILE A 27 20.40 6.17 -4.87
N GLN A 28 19.08 6.07 -4.84
CA GLN A 28 18.20 7.17 -5.19
C GLN A 28 18.45 8.40 -4.31
N MET A 29 18.58 8.21 -3.01
CA MET A 29 18.87 9.28 -2.07
C MET A 29 20.22 9.96 -2.38
N ALA A 30 21.27 9.18 -2.67
CA ALA A 30 22.57 9.72 -3.05
C ALA A 30 22.51 10.57 -4.34
N MET A 31 21.71 10.15 -5.33
CA MET A 31 21.55 10.85 -6.60
C MET A 31 20.78 12.16 -6.49
N HIS A 32 19.84 12.28 -5.54
CA HIS A 32 18.89 13.41 -5.49
C HIS A 32 19.09 14.32 -4.28
N GLU A 33 19.73 13.83 -3.22
CA GLU A 33 19.81 14.52 -1.92
C GLU A 33 21.27 14.77 -1.48
N GLY A 34 22.26 14.32 -2.26
CA GLY A 34 23.69 14.49 -1.95
C GLY A 34 24.18 15.94 -1.87
N ASP A 35 23.52 16.85 -2.58
CA ASP A 35 23.88 18.28 -2.64
C ASP A 35 22.96 19.17 -1.78
N SER A 36 22.05 18.57 -0.98
CA SER A 36 21.07 19.36 -0.23
C SER A 36 21.74 20.04 0.98
N GLU A 37 21.97 21.36 0.89
CA GLU A 37 22.49 22.20 1.98
C GLU A 37 21.62 22.23 3.25
N THR A 38 20.47 21.56 3.23
CA THR A 38 19.56 21.45 4.38
C THR A 38 20.05 20.38 5.36
N ALA A 39 21.15 20.69 6.05
CA ALA A 39 21.84 19.85 7.06
C ALA A 39 20.98 19.42 8.28
N GLY A 40 19.68 19.71 8.30
CA GLY A 40 18.81 19.52 9.46
C GLY A 40 17.96 18.25 9.46
N ALA A 41 17.68 17.64 8.30
CA ALA A 41 16.79 16.50 8.20
C ALA A 41 17.48 15.27 7.59
N PHE A 42 17.45 14.16 8.32
CA PHE A 42 17.91 12.86 7.85
C PHE A 42 17.17 12.45 6.56
N PRO A 43 17.85 12.38 5.40
CA PRO A 43 17.20 12.14 4.11
C PRO A 43 16.47 10.78 4.06
N GLU A 44 16.91 9.79 4.84
CA GLU A 44 16.24 8.50 5.01
C GLU A 44 14.79 8.57 5.49
N THR A 45 14.41 9.65 6.17
CA THR A 45 13.07 9.83 6.75
C THR A 45 11.98 9.81 5.66
N LYS A 46 12.30 10.31 4.46
CA LYS A 46 11.38 10.33 3.30
C LYS A 46 11.11 8.92 2.74
N TYR A 47 12.04 7.99 2.93
CA TYR A 47 12.00 6.65 2.32
C TYR A 47 11.49 5.57 3.29
N ALA A 48 11.67 5.76 4.60
CA ALA A 48 11.17 4.82 5.61
C ALA A 48 9.63 4.75 5.64
N THR A 49 8.94 5.88 5.42
CA THR A 49 7.46 6.01 5.46
C THR A 49 6.77 5.36 4.26
N GLN A 50 7.47 5.22 3.13
CA GLN A 50 6.92 4.69 1.89
C GLN A 50 6.79 3.15 1.92
N ALA A 51 7.66 2.46 2.68
CA ALA A 51 7.57 1.02 2.89
C ALA A 51 6.34 0.61 3.73
N ALA A 52 5.88 1.48 4.64
CA ALA A 52 4.69 1.24 5.45
C ALA A 52 3.36 1.42 4.67
N HIS A 53 3.37 2.18 3.57
CA HIS A 53 2.17 2.57 2.82
C HIS A 53 1.68 1.56 1.78
N ARG A 54 2.28 0.37 1.67
CA ARG A 54 1.66 -0.77 0.96
C ARG A 54 0.70 -1.57 1.85
N SER A 55 0.29 -1.03 2.98
CA SER A 55 -0.99 -1.42 3.58
C SER A 55 -2.08 -0.88 2.64
N LEU A 56 -2.62 -1.77 1.80
CA LEU A 56 -3.84 -1.50 1.04
C LEU A 56 -4.80 -0.80 1.97
N SER A 57 -5.13 0.46 1.65
CA SER A 57 -6.19 1.24 2.27
C SER A 57 -7.27 0.29 2.74
N SER A 58 -7.42 0.21 4.06
CA SER A 58 -8.49 -0.51 4.75
C SER A 58 -9.80 0.21 4.48
N MET A 59 -10.17 0.32 3.21
CA MET A 59 -11.50 0.72 2.79
C MET A 59 -12.38 -0.50 3.11
N PRO A 60 -13.33 -0.41 4.05
CA PRO A 60 -14.15 -1.55 4.39
C PRO A 60 -14.98 -1.92 3.16
N ILE A 61 -14.66 -3.07 2.56
CA ILE A 61 -15.38 -3.68 1.43
C ILE A 61 -16.88 -3.86 1.73
N ALA A 62 -17.28 -3.71 3.00
CA ALA A 62 -18.65 -3.82 3.49
C ALA A 62 -19.68 -2.95 2.75
N LEU A 63 -19.32 -1.79 2.19
CA LEU A 63 -20.29 -0.94 1.48
C LEU A 63 -20.52 -1.34 0.00
N GLY A 64 -19.60 -2.07 -0.62
CA GLY A 64 -19.71 -2.46 -2.04
C GLY A 64 -20.59 -3.69 -2.29
N ALA A 65 -20.60 -4.64 -1.35
CA ALA A 65 -21.28 -5.93 -1.54
C ALA A 65 -22.81 -5.82 -1.53
N GLY A 66 -23.38 -4.89 -0.75
CA GLY A 66 -24.83 -4.71 -0.63
C GLY A 66 -25.49 -4.20 -1.92
N ALA A 67 -24.84 -3.25 -2.61
CA ALA A 67 -25.38 -2.67 -3.84
C ALA A 67 -25.43 -3.69 -5.00
N ILE A 68 -24.43 -4.56 -5.10
CA ILE A 68 -24.36 -5.60 -6.15
C ILE A 68 -25.49 -6.63 -5.98
N LEU A 69 -25.81 -7.02 -4.74
CA LEU A 69 -26.88 -7.97 -4.45
C LEU A 69 -28.27 -7.39 -4.78
N LEU A 70 -28.52 -6.11 -4.46
CA LEU A 70 -29.81 -5.47 -4.75
C LEU A 70 -30.05 -5.30 -6.26
N ILE A 71 -29.02 -4.90 -7.02
CA ILE A 71 -29.12 -4.78 -8.48
C ILE A 71 -29.35 -6.16 -9.12
N GLY A 72 -28.62 -7.17 -8.69
CA GLY A 72 -28.79 -8.55 -9.19
C GLY A 72 -30.20 -9.10 -8.93
N ALA A 73 -30.75 -8.87 -7.75
CA ALA A 73 -32.11 -9.30 -7.40
C ALA A 73 -33.18 -8.60 -8.25
N ALA A 74 -33.06 -7.28 -8.47
CA ALA A 74 -33.99 -6.50 -9.28
C ALA A 74 -34.00 -6.96 -10.76
N VAL A 75 -32.82 -7.18 -11.34
CA VAL A 75 -32.68 -7.67 -12.72
C VAL A 75 -33.31 -9.06 -12.87
N MET A 76 -33.02 -9.98 -11.93
CA MET A 76 -33.58 -11.34 -11.96
C MET A 76 -35.11 -11.34 -11.87
N TRP A 77 -35.69 -10.48 -11.03
CA TRP A 77 -37.14 -10.35 -10.89
C TRP A 77 -37.79 -9.82 -12.18
N MET A 78 -37.18 -8.82 -12.81
CA MET A 78 -37.70 -8.23 -14.05
C MET A 78 -37.69 -9.23 -15.21
N LEU A 79 -36.63 -10.04 -15.33
CA LEU A 79 -36.53 -11.12 -16.32
C LEU A 79 -37.58 -12.22 -16.10
N ARG A 80 -37.82 -12.61 -14.84
CA ARG A 80 -38.87 -13.59 -14.49
C ARG A 80 -40.27 -13.08 -14.83
N LYS A 81 -40.56 -11.80 -14.60
CA LYS A 81 -41.86 -11.19 -14.92
C LYS A 81 -42.13 -11.15 -16.42
N ARG A 82 -41.09 -10.93 -17.23
CA ARG A 82 -41.18 -10.88 -18.69
C ARG A 82 -41.44 -12.25 -19.34
N LYS A 83 -41.00 -13.33 -18.70
CA LYS A 83 -41.21 -14.72 -19.16
C LYS A 83 -42.56 -15.32 -18.74
N ARG A 84 -43.24 -14.71 -17.77
CA ARG A 84 -44.57 -15.14 -17.28
C ARG A 84 -45.75 -14.42 -17.96
N ARG A 85 -45.48 -13.40 -18.78
CA ARG A 85 -46.44 -12.79 -19.70
C ARG A 85 -46.22 -13.37 -21.09
#